data_AF-A0A944KCJ9-F1
#
_entry.id   AF-A0A944KCJ9-F1
#
_cell.length_a   1.000
_cell.length_b   1.000
_cell.length_c   1.000
_cell.angle_alpha   90.00
_cell.angle_beta   90.00
_cell.angle_gamma   90.00
#
_symmetry.space_group_name_H-M   'P 1'
#
loop_
_entity.id
_entity.type
_entity.pdbx_description
1 polymer ?
#
loop_
_entity_poly.entity_id
_entity_poly.type
_entity_poly.pdbx_seq_one_letter_code
_entity_poly.pdbx_strand_id
1 'polypeptide(L)'
;MDWKVYSTHFGPDGEDLPLRVGQKDAGSIDGFGKRHIESGHGDEISSWTNMKKDIDKTLDRGKCVPNGSKTNCTLKSNTFSNTRAGAMKVVFTERVDSKSRDHRPVGIITAYYYDCGC
;
A
#
# COMPACT_ATOMS: atom_id res chain seq x y z
N MET A 1 16.69 2.27 6.70
CA MET A 1 15.28 2.64 6.54
C MET A 1 15.19 3.96 5.81
N ASP A 2 14.55 4.00 4.64
CA ASP A 2 14.24 5.25 3.92
C ASP A 2 12.79 5.66 4.21
N TRP A 3 12.64 6.68 5.06
CA TRP A 3 11.35 7.22 5.48
C TRP A 3 10.78 8.25 4.51
N LYS A 4 11.47 8.58 3.40
CA LYS A 4 10.95 9.55 2.43
C LYS A 4 9.58 9.11 1.92
N VAL A 5 8.65 10.05 1.93
CA VAL A 5 7.32 9.85 1.35
C VAL A 5 7.45 9.85 -0.17
N TYR A 6 7.02 8.77 -0.81
CA TYR A 6 6.95 8.64 -2.27
C TYR A 6 5.63 9.21 -2.81
N SER A 7 4.52 8.89 -2.14
CA SER A 7 3.21 9.50 -2.39
C SER A 7 2.40 9.55 -1.09
N THR A 8 1.44 10.46 -1.03
CA THR A 8 0.45 10.53 0.05
C THR A 8 -0.87 9.99 -0.48
N HIS A 9 -1.49 9.11 0.30
CA HIS A 9 -2.83 8.61 0.09
C HIS A 9 -3.69 9.02 1.28
N PHE A 10 -5.01 8.95 1.12
CA PHE A 10 -5.95 9.18 2.21
C PHE A 10 -6.65 7.87 2.53
N GLY A 11 -6.71 7.54 3.81
CA GLY A 11 -7.43 6.36 4.27
C GLY A 11 -8.95 6.56 4.28
N PRO A 12 -9.69 5.51 4.68
CA PRO A 12 -11.16 5.51 4.63
C PRO A 12 -11.80 6.61 5.50
N ASP A 13 -11.10 7.10 6.54
CA ASP A 13 -11.58 8.13 7.45
C ASP A 13 -10.97 9.52 7.15
N GLY A 14 -10.26 9.66 6.02
CA GLY A 14 -9.61 10.90 5.58
C GLY A 14 -8.23 11.13 6.19
N GLU A 15 -7.69 10.15 6.90
CA GLU A 15 -6.38 10.20 7.53
C GLU A 15 -5.23 10.07 6.52
N ASP A 16 -4.10 10.68 6.87
CA ASP A 16 -2.89 10.66 6.04
C ASP A 16 -2.23 9.27 6.03
N LEU A 17 -2.18 8.63 4.86
CA LEU A 17 -1.51 7.35 4.65
C LEU A 17 -0.32 7.52 3.67
N PRO A 18 0.88 7.88 4.16
CA PRO A 18 2.03 8.00 3.29
C PRO A 18 2.45 6.63 2.74
N LEU A 19 2.63 6.52 1.42
CA LEU A 19 3.42 5.47 0.81
C LEU A 19 4.87 5.93 0.84
N ARG A 20 5.68 5.28 1.68
CA ARG A 20 7.10 5.60 1.81
C ARG A 20 7.92 4.82 0.78
N VAL A 21 9.09 5.34 0.42
CA VAL A 21 10.07 4.61 -0.40
C VAL A 21 10.38 3.26 0.27
N GLY A 22 10.58 3.29 1.59
CA GLY A 22 10.74 2.12 2.41
C GLY A 22 12.14 1.51 2.31
N GLN A 23 12.61 0.91 3.40
CA GLN A 23 13.79 0.03 3.42
C GLN A 23 13.87 -0.76 4.74
N LYS A 24 14.54 -1.92 4.72
CA LYS A 24 14.81 -2.85 5.83
C LYS A 24 15.07 -2.21 7.21
N ASP A 25 14.46 -2.84 8.21
CA ASP A 25 14.76 -2.72 9.63
C ASP A 25 16.04 -3.51 9.99
N ALA A 26 16.04 -4.81 9.68
CA ALA A 26 17.15 -5.76 9.67
C ALA A 26 16.65 -7.08 9.05
N GLY A 27 17.51 -7.89 8.42
CA GLY A 27 17.16 -9.24 7.91
C GLY A 27 17.02 -9.40 6.38
N SER A 28 16.53 -10.56 5.94
CA SER A 28 16.47 -10.97 4.52
C SER A 28 15.25 -10.44 3.76
N ILE A 29 14.15 -10.07 4.42
CA ILE A 29 12.90 -9.62 3.80
C ILE A 29 12.95 -8.11 3.50
N ASP A 30 12.62 -7.72 2.27
CA ASP A 30 12.51 -6.30 1.89
C ASP A 30 11.37 -5.62 2.65
N GLY A 31 11.62 -4.38 3.12
CA GLY A 31 10.87 -3.67 4.18
C GLY A 31 9.36 -3.45 3.94
N PHE A 32 8.89 -2.22 4.05
CA PHE A 32 7.48 -1.85 3.84
C PHE A 32 7.40 -0.78 2.74
N GLY A 33 6.20 -0.45 2.27
CA GLY A 33 5.96 0.62 1.29
C GLY A 33 6.42 0.25 -0.11
N LYS A 34 6.92 1.23 -0.86
CA LYS A 34 7.19 1.14 -2.30
C LYS A 34 8.11 -0.04 -2.66
N ARG A 35 9.26 -0.16 -1.99
CA ARG A 35 10.22 -1.23 -2.27
C ARG A 35 9.67 -2.63 -1.97
N HIS A 36 8.84 -2.78 -0.95
CA HIS A 36 8.22 -4.08 -0.63
C HIS A 36 7.25 -4.50 -1.73
N ILE A 37 6.46 -3.54 -2.21
CA ILE A 37 5.53 -3.74 -3.34
C ILE A 37 6.29 -4.11 -4.61
N GLU A 38 7.39 -3.42 -4.92
CA GLU A 38 8.25 -3.77 -6.07
C GLU A 38 8.89 -5.16 -5.96
N SER A 39 9.37 -5.54 -4.77
CA SER A 39 10.06 -6.81 -4.55
C SER A 39 9.09 -8.01 -4.57
N GLY A 40 7.91 -7.87 -3.97
CA GLY A 40 6.92 -8.95 -3.86
C GLY A 40 5.91 -9.03 -5.01
N HIS A 41 5.64 -7.90 -5.68
CA HIS A 41 4.51 -7.75 -6.60
C HIS A 41 4.87 -6.93 -7.85
N GLY A 42 6.17 -6.76 -8.14
CA GLY A 42 6.66 -5.89 -9.22
C GLY A 42 6.12 -6.23 -10.60
N ASP A 43 5.93 -7.51 -10.90
CA ASP A 43 5.41 -7.99 -12.19
C ASP A 43 3.97 -7.54 -12.47
N GLU A 44 3.22 -7.13 -11.44
CA GLU A 44 1.84 -6.65 -11.55
C GLU A 44 1.77 -5.12 -11.75
N ILE A 45 2.90 -4.42 -11.61
CA ILE A 45 2.99 -2.96 -11.65
C ILE A 45 3.36 -2.52 -13.06
N SER A 46 2.34 -2.26 -13.89
CA SER A 46 2.55 -1.64 -15.20
C SER A 46 3.07 -0.21 -15.12
N SER A 47 2.65 0.53 -14.09
CA SER A 47 3.10 1.89 -13.80
C SER A 47 2.75 2.27 -12.36
N TRP A 48 3.64 2.99 -11.70
CA TRP A 48 3.38 3.55 -10.38
C TRP A 48 2.24 4.56 -10.36
N THR A 49 1.99 5.28 -11.45
CA THR A 49 0.84 6.19 -11.56
C THR A 49 -0.47 5.41 -11.47
N ASN A 50 -0.57 4.29 -12.17
CA ASN A 50 -1.72 3.39 -12.14
C ASN A 50 -1.88 2.74 -10.77
N MET A 51 -0.78 2.22 -10.21
CA MET A 51 -0.76 1.63 -8.88
C MET A 51 -1.27 2.59 -7.81
N LYS A 52 -0.80 3.84 -7.81
CA LYS A 52 -1.24 4.87 -6.85
C LYS A 52 -2.73 5.16 -6.96
N LYS A 53 -3.24 5.30 -8.19
CA LYS A 53 -4.67 5.52 -8.43
C LYS A 53 -5.53 4.35 -7.94
N ASP A 54 -5.07 3.12 -8.14
CA ASP A 54 -5.80 1.93 -7.72
C ASP A 54 -5.70 1.69 -6.20
N ILE A 55 -4.59 2.10 -5.57
CA ILE A 55 -4.48 2.22 -4.10
C ILE A 55 -5.54 3.20 -3.58
N ASP A 56 -5.60 4.42 -4.12
CA ASP A 56 -6.57 5.44 -3.69
C ASP A 56 -8.00 4.93 -3.82
N LYS A 57 -8.32 4.31 -4.97
CA LYS A 57 -9.62 3.70 -5.21
C LYS A 57 -9.95 2.58 -4.21
N THR A 58 -8.95 1.79 -3.81
CA THR A 58 -9.13 0.70 -2.84
C THR A 58 -9.32 1.22 -1.42
N LEU A 59 -8.67 2.33 -1.06
CA LEU A 59 -8.87 2.99 0.24
C LEU A 59 -10.23 3.70 0.31
N ASP A 60 -10.67 4.32 -0.80
CA ASP A 60 -11.96 5.02 -0.93
C ASP A 60 -13.17 4.07 -0.91
N ARG A 61 -13.10 2.94 -1.64
CA ARG A 61 -14.27 2.08 -1.92
C ARG A 61 -14.16 0.67 -1.38
N GLY A 62 -12.99 0.29 -0.90
CA GLY A 62 -12.73 -1.06 -0.42
C GLY A 62 -13.37 -1.31 0.93
N LYS A 63 -13.53 -2.60 1.26
CA LYS A 63 -13.86 -3.03 2.61
C LYS A 63 -12.58 -3.03 3.44
N CYS A 64 -12.51 -2.18 4.44
CA CYS A 64 -11.39 -2.06 5.37
C CYS A 64 -11.69 -2.78 6.69
N VAL A 65 -10.79 -3.65 7.12
CA VAL A 65 -10.93 -4.44 8.35
C VAL A 65 -9.64 -4.34 9.17
N PRO A 66 -9.72 -3.91 10.45
CA PRO A 66 -8.58 -3.95 11.36
C PRO A 66 -8.04 -5.37 11.55
N ASN A 67 -6.73 -5.52 11.64
CA ASN A 67 -6.01 -6.76 11.89
C ASN A 67 -4.78 -6.49 12.77
N GLY A 68 -4.99 -6.53 14.09
CA GLY A 68 -3.98 -6.13 15.07
C GLY A 68 -3.63 -4.64 14.92
N SER A 69 -2.35 -4.33 14.74
CA SER A 69 -1.87 -2.95 14.55
C SER A 69 -1.93 -2.45 13.10
N LYS A 70 -2.54 -3.23 12.20
CA LYS A 70 -2.64 -2.93 10.76
C LYS A 70 -4.11 -2.90 10.34
N THR A 71 -4.39 -2.23 9.25
CA THR A 71 -5.71 -2.26 8.58
C THR A 71 -5.55 -2.86 7.20
N ASN A 72 -6.42 -3.79 6.85
CA ASN A 72 -6.47 -4.42 5.54
C ASN A 72 -7.68 -3.89 4.78
N CYS A 73 -7.47 -3.16 3.68
CA CYS A 73 -8.51 -2.79 2.74
C CYS A 73 -8.46 -3.70 1.51
N THR A 74 -9.62 -4.19 1.09
CA THR A 74 -9.76 -5.00 -0.11
C THR A 74 -10.88 -4.47 -0.99
N LEU A 75 -10.61 -4.36 -2.28
CA LEU A 75 -11.61 -4.00 -3.28
C LEU A 75 -11.60 -5.05 -4.39
N LYS A 76 -12.79 -5.59 -4.71
CA LYS A 76 -13.02 -6.36 -5.95
C LYS A 76 -13.54 -5.40 -7.00
N SER A 77 -12.91 -5.37 -8.16
CA SER A 77 -13.26 -4.43 -9.23
C SER A 77 -12.64 -4.89 -10.55
N ASN A 78 -13.41 -4.82 -11.63
CA ASN A 78 -12.95 -5.04 -13.01
C ASN A 78 -12.46 -3.76 -13.70
N THR A 79 -12.37 -2.65 -12.95
CA THR A 79 -11.97 -1.33 -13.46
C THR A 79 -10.65 -0.88 -12.86
N PHE A 80 -9.81 -1.82 -12.41
CA PHE A 80 -8.41 -1.53 -12.10
C PHE A 80 -7.64 -1.24 -13.38
N SER A 81 -6.56 -0.49 -13.26
CA SER A 81 -5.66 -0.18 -14.37
C SER A 81 -4.90 -1.43 -14.84
N ASN A 82 -4.66 -2.38 -13.93
CA ASN A 82 -4.29 -3.75 -14.31
C ASN A 82 -5.55 -4.51 -14.76
N THR A 83 -5.72 -4.66 -16.08
CA THR A 83 -6.91 -5.28 -16.69
C THR A 83 -7.04 -6.77 -16.40
N ARG A 84 -5.98 -7.42 -15.91
CA ARG A 84 -6.02 -8.83 -15.50
C ARG A 84 -6.48 -8.98 -14.05
N ALA A 85 -6.41 -7.94 -13.24
CA ALA A 85 -6.73 -8.01 -11.81
C ALA A 85 -8.24 -7.97 -11.56
N GLY A 86 -8.77 -8.96 -10.83
CA GLY A 86 -10.13 -8.95 -10.30
C GLY A 86 -10.25 -8.24 -8.94
N ALA A 87 -9.13 -8.11 -8.21
CA ALA A 87 -9.12 -7.55 -6.88
C ALA A 87 -7.79 -6.85 -6.54
N MET A 88 -7.83 -5.96 -5.55
CA MET A 88 -6.66 -5.32 -4.97
C MET A 88 -6.74 -5.35 -3.44
N LYS A 89 -5.59 -5.51 -2.78
CA LYS A 89 -5.45 -5.39 -1.34
C LYS A 89 -4.45 -4.29 -1.02
N VAL A 90 -4.79 -3.45 -0.04
CA VAL A 90 -3.91 -2.44 0.55
C VAL A 90 -3.82 -2.72 2.05
N VAL A 91 -2.61 -2.77 2.59
CA VAL A 91 -2.34 -2.95 4.02
C VAL A 91 -1.60 -1.73 4.51
N PHE A 92 -2.12 -1.09 5.56
CA PHE A 92 -1.50 0.10 6.14
C PHE A 92 -1.53 0.05 7.68
N THR A 93 -0.83 1.00 8.29
CA THR A 93 -0.91 1.26 9.73
C THR A 93 -0.84 2.76 9.99
N GLU A 94 -1.66 3.21 10.93
CA GLU A 94 -1.66 4.58 11.45
C GLU A 94 -0.61 4.83 12.53
N ARG A 95 0.11 3.76 12.95
CA ARG A 95 1.18 3.89 13.93
C ARG A 95 2.23 4.88 13.44
N VAL A 96 2.53 5.88 14.27
CA VAL A 96 3.66 6.79 14.06
C VAL A 96 4.92 6.14 14.62
N ASP A 97 5.97 6.02 13.81
CA ASP A 97 7.27 5.51 14.24
C ASP A 97 8.19 6.68 14.62
N SER A 98 8.86 6.59 15.77
CA SER A 98 9.77 7.64 16.24
C SER A 98 10.94 7.88 15.26
N LYS A 99 11.29 6.89 14.44
CA LYS A 99 12.31 7.02 13.39
C LYS A 99 11.84 7.85 12.20
N SER A 100 10.52 8.00 11.99
CA SER A 100 9.93 8.67 10.82
C SER A 100 10.13 10.18 10.81
N ARG A 101 10.38 10.82 11.97
CA ARG A 101 10.67 12.26 12.21
C ARG A 101 9.68 13.29 11.64
N ASP A 102 8.78 12.91 10.73
CA ASP A 102 7.77 13.74 10.09
C ASP A 102 6.42 13.71 10.82
N HIS A 103 6.31 12.96 11.92
CA HIS A 103 5.11 12.77 12.74
C HIS A 103 3.91 12.18 11.98
N ARG A 104 4.12 11.67 10.76
CA ARG A 104 3.10 10.99 9.96
C ARG A 104 3.16 9.48 10.23
N PRO A 105 2.08 8.74 9.98
CA PRO A 105 2.09 7.29 10.13
C PRO A 105 3.21 6.60 9.34
N VAL A 106 3.55 5.37 9.72
CA VAL A 106 4.31 4.48 8.83
C VAL A 106 3.59 4.39 7.48
N GLY A 107 2.26 4.33 7.50
CA GLY A 107 1.40 4.44 6.33
C GLY A 107 1.26 3.10 5.61
N ILE A 108 1.28 3.13 4.28
CA ILE A 108 1.07 1.94 3.46
C ILE A 108 2.26 0.99 3.60
N ILE A 109 1.97 -0.24 4.05
CA ILE A 109 2.94 -1.31 4.26
C ILE A 109 3.12 -2.12 2.98
N THR A 110 2.02 -2.51 2.35
CA THR A 110 2.03 -3.22 1.07
C THR A 110 0.71 -2.98 0.33
N ALA A 111 0.74 -3.12 -0.98
CA ALA A 111 -0.42 -3.09 -1.85
C ALA A 111 -0.13 -3.98 -3.06
N TYR A 112 -1.11 -4.78 -3.49
CA TYR A 112 -0.94 -5.72 -4.59
C TYR A 112 -2.26 -6.12 -5.22
N TYR A 113 -2.19 -6.53 -6.49
CA TYR A 113 -3.33 -7.07 -7.20
C TYR A 113 -3.44 -8.57 -6.93
N TYR A 114 -4.64 -9.11 -7.02
CA TYR A 114 -4.85 -10.56 -6.96
C TYR A 114 -6.14 -10.91 -7.71
N ASP A 115 -6.48 -12.20 -7.74
CA ASP A 115 -7.57 -12.70 -8.57
C ASP A 115 -7.30 -12.36 -10.05
N CYS A 116 -6.03 -12.51 -10.44
CA CYS A 116 -5.58 -12.34 -11.80
C CYS A 116 -5.93 -13.64 -12.55
N GLY A 117 -7.01 -13.61 -13.34
CA GLY A 117 -7.50 -14.80 -14.03
C GLY A 117 -6.40 -15.56 -14.77
N CYS A 118 -6.46 -16.89 -14.71
CA CYS A 118 -5.70 -17.78 -15.59
C CYS A 118 -6.29 -17.77 -17.00
#